data_AF-L7MS30-F1
#
_entry.id   AF-L7MS30-F1
#
_cell.length_a   1.000
_cell.length_b   1.000
_cell.length_c   1.000
_cell.angle_alpha   90.00
_cell.angle_beta   90.00
_cell.angle_gamma   90.00
#
_symmetry.space_group_name_H-M   'P 1'
#
loop_
_entity.id
_entity.type
_entity.pdbx_description
1 polymer ?
#
loop_
_entity_poly.entity_id
_entity_poly.type
_entity_poly.pdbx_seq_one_letter_code
_entity_poly.pdbx_strand_id
1 'polypeptide(L)'
;QEELEEVQAELKKKDEEFRRTKLLNGPGDVEMGTSTTIPQKKWLHFISPIFVQALTLTFLAEWGDRSQLTTIVLAAREDPYGVAVGGTVGHCLCTGLAVIGGRMIAQKISVRTVTIIGGVVFLAFAFSALFISPDSGF
;
A
#
# COMPACT_ATOMS: atom_id res chain seq x y z
N GLN A 1 4.88 -0.20 -48.03
CA GLN A 1 6.28 0.12 -47.68
C GLN A 1 6.34 1.50 -47.04
N GLU A 2 5.65 2.49 -47.60
CA GLU A 2 5.37 3.82 -47.00
C GLU A 2 4.71 3.76 -45.61
N GLU A 3 3.63 2.98 -45.45
CA GLU A 3 2.91 2.84 -44.17
C GLU A 3 3.79 2.28 -43.02
N LEU A 4 4.77 1.44 -43.37
CA LEU A 4 5.70 0.88 -42.37
C LEU A 4 6.73 1.92 -41.93
N GLU A 5 7.15 2.81 -42.83
CA GLU A 5 8.07 3.90 -42.49
C GLU A 5 7.40 4.97 -41.62
N GLU A 6 6.13 5.30 -41.88
CA GLU A 6 5.38 6.23 -41.02
C GLU A 6 5.18 5.67 -39.60
N VAL A 7 4.84 4.39 -39.46
CA VAL A 7 4.71 3.75 -38.14
C VAL A 7 6.05 3.69 -37.41
N GLN A 8 7.16 3.45 -38.12
CA GLN A 8 8.50 3.45 -37.52
C GLN A 8 8.94 4.87 -37.10
N ALA A 9 8.53 5.89 -37.84
CA ALA A 9 8.75 7.29 -37.50
C ALA A 9 7.92 7.72 -36.29
N GLU A 10 6.65 7.31 -36.21
CA GLU A 10 5.80 7.53 -35.04
C GLU A 10 6.34 6.86 -33.78
N LEU A 11 6.74 5.58 -33.86
CA LEU A 11 7.30 4.84 -32.73
C LEU A 11 8.59 5.49 -32.22
N LYS A 12 9.50 5.87 -33.12
CA LYS A 12 10.72 6.61 -32.75
C LYS A 12 10.41 7.93 -32.06
N LYS A 13 9.45 8.70 -32.60
CA LYS A 13 9.06 9.99 -32.02
C LYS A 13 8.47 9.81 -30.62
N LYS A 14 7.67 8.76 -30.42
CA LYS A 14 7.06 8.42 -29.13
C LYS A 14 8.07 7.94 -28.10
N ASP A 15 9.05 7.12 -28.51
CA ASP A 15 10.17 6.71 -27.65
C ASP A 15 11.04 7.90 -27.24
N GLU A 16 11.26 8.84 -28.15
CA GLU A 16 12.07 10.04 -27.90
C GLU A 16 11.36 11.02 -26.97
N GLU A 17 10.05 11.21 -27.13
CA GLU A 17 9.22 11.96 -26.16
C GLU A 17 9.20 11.29 -24.79
N PHE A 18 9.07 9.97 -24.73
CA PHE A 18 9.09 9.21 -23.47
C PHE A 18 10.46 9.33 -22.77
N ARG A 19 11.56 9.21 -23.53
CA ARG A 19 12.93 9.42 -23.01
C ARG A 19 13.14 10.86 -22.56
N ARG A 20 12.66 11.85 -23.31
CA ARG A 20 12.79 13.27 -22.98
C ARG A 20 12.00 13.63 -21.72
N THR A 21 10.80 13.05 -21.56
CA THR A 21 9.98 13.18 -20.35
C THR A 21 10.67 12.54 -19.14
N LYS A 22 11.33 11.39 -19.33
CA LYS A 22 12.11 10.69 -18.30
C LYS A 22 13.40 11.45 -17.92
N LEU A 23 14.02 12.14 -18.87
CA LEU A 23 15.22 12.96 -18.62
C LEU A 23 14.88 14.29 -17.93
N LEU A 24 13.76 14.93 -18.31
CA LEU A 24 13.28 16.17 -17.69
C LEU A 24 12.81 15.97 -16.24
N ASN A 25 12.25 14.82 -15.92
CA ASN A 25 11.82 14.47 -14.55
C ASN A 25 12.91 13.79 -13.71
N GLY A 26 14.16 13.70 -14.19
CA GLY A 26 15.23 12.96 -13.51
C GLY A 26 14.93 11.45 -13.39
N PRO A 27 15.89 10.62 -12.94
CA PRO A 27 15.58 9.26 -12.53
C PRO A 27 14.58 9.34 -11.37
N GLY A 28 13.30 9.21 -11.73
CA GLY A 28 12.19 9.33 -10.81
C GLY A 28 12.46 8.53 -9.55
N ASP A 29 12.34 9.23 -8.44
CA ASP A 29 12.43 8.71 -7.09
C ASP A 29 11.75 7.34 -7.05
N VAL A 30 12.54 6.29 -6.80
CA VAL A 30 12.09 4.91 -6.58
C VAL A 30 11.40 4.81 -5.21
N GLU A 31 10.59 5.83 -4.88
CA GLU A 31 9.86 6.01 -3.63
C GLU A 31 8.38 6.28 -3.88
N MET A 32 7.95 6.24 -5.14
CA MET A 32 6.55 6.04 -5.48
C MET A 32 6.30 4.54 -5.51
N GLY A 33 5.88 3.97 -4.37
CA GLY A 33 5.45 2.58 -4.28
C GLY A 33 4.55 2.23 -5.46
N THR A 34 4.86 1.11 -6.11
CA THR A 34 4.23 0.57 -7.33
C THR A 34 2.73 0.88 -7.39
N SER A 35 2.39 2.02 -7.99
CA SER A 35 1.02 2.28 -8.42
C SER A 35 0.84 1.46 -9.66
N THR A 36 0.38 0.22 -9.48
CA THR A 36 -0.17 -0.59 -10.55
C THR A 36 -1.23 0.26 -11.25
N THR A 37 -0.91 0.77 -12.43
CA THR A 37 -1.81 1.59 -13.25
C THR A 37 -2.95 0.70 -13.73
N ILE A 38 -4.04 0.64 -12.95
CA ILE A 38 -5.25 -0.09 -13.34
C ILE A 38 -5.89 0.71 -14.49
N PRO A 39 -6.07 0.12 -15.69
CA PRO A 39 -6.64 0.83 -16.84
C PRO A 39 -8.09 1.22 -16.54
N GLN A 40 -8.32 2.53 -16.44
CA GLN A 40 -9.62 3.15 -16.18
C GLN A 40 -10.64 2.81 -17.29
N LYS A 41 -11.62 1.96 -16.99
CA LYS A 41 -12.83 1.85 -17.81
C LYS A 41 -13.88 2.84 -17.31
N LYS A 42 -14.51 3.54 -18.28
CA LYS A 42 -15.48 4.66 -18.20
C LYS A 42 -16.73 4.47 -17.31
N TRP A 43 -16.80 3.46 -16.46
CA TRP A 43 -17.96 3.13 -15.62
C TRP A 43 -17.73 3.48 -14.14
N LEU A 44 -17.04 4.58 -13.84
CA LEU A 44 -16.70 4.99 -12.46
C LEU A 44 -17.16 6.42 -12.13
N HIS A 45 -17.97 7.05 -12.96
CA HIS A 45 -18.31 8.48 -12.81
C HIS A 45 -19.16 8.81 -11.57
N PHE A 46 -19.63 7.81 -10.83
CA PHE A 46 -20.40 8.00 -9.58
C PHE A 46 -19.58 7.79 -8.29
N ILE A 47 -18.38 7.23 -8.37
CA ILE A 47 -17.53 6.99 -7.18
C ILE A 47 -16.16 7.61 -7.45
N SER A 48 -15.72 8.51 -6.57
CA SER A 48 -14.41 9.14 -6.68
C SER A 48 -13.32 8.07 -6.91
N PRO A 49 -12.47 8.19 -7.94
CA PRO A 49 -11.43 7.20 -8.22
C PRO A 49 -10.50 6.99 -7.02
N ILE A 50 -10.30 8.03 -6.21
CA ILE A 50 -9.50 8.01 -4.99
C ILE A 50 -10.15 7.12 -3.92
N PHE A 51 -11.49 7.12 -3.83
CA PHE A 51 -12.21 6.26 -2.89
C PHE A 51 -12.03 4.79 -3.25
N VAL A 52 -12.19 4.43 -4.53
CA VAL A 52 -11.99 3.03 -4.99
C VAL A 52 -10.56 2.59 -4.76
N GLN A 53 -9.59 3.46 -5.05
CA GLN A 53 -8.18 3.15 -4.82
C GLN A 53 -7.88 2.91 -3.32
N ALA A 54 -8.30 3.82 -2.44
CA ALA A 54 -8.10 3.67 -1.00
C ALA A 54 -8.81 2.44 -0.45
N LEU A 55 -10.08 2.23 -0.84
CA LEU A 55 -10.86 1.05 -0.49
C LEU A 55 -10.14 -0.23 -0.92
N THR A 56 -9.69 -0.30 -2.18
CA THR A 56 -9.03 -1.48 -2.72
C THR A 56 -7.71 -1.75 -2.00
N LEU A 57 -6.89 -0.72 -1.77
CA LEU A 57 -5.61 -0.85 -1.08
C LEU A 57 -5.78 -1.33 0.36
N THR A 58 -6.69 -0.71 1.11
CA THR A 58 -6.97 -1.07 2.50
C THR A 58 -7.64 -2.45 2.59
N PHE A 59 -8.58 -2.74 1.70
CA PHE A 59 -9.25 -4.03 1.66
C PHE A 59 -8.27 -5.17 1.39
N LEU A 60 -7.39 -5.04 0.40
CA LEU A 60 -6.37 -6.06 0.13
C LEU A 60 -5.34 -6.17 1.25
N ALA A 61 -4.96 -5.06 1.88
CA ALA A 61 -4.02 -5.07 3.01
C ALA A 61 -4.59 -5.80 4.24
N GLU A 62 -5.90 -5.65 4.48
CA GLU A 62 -6.58 -6.23 5.64
C GLU A 62 -7.27 -7.57 5.33
N TRP A 63 -7.34 -8.00 4.06
CA TRP A 63 -8.07 -9.21 3.67
C TRP A 63 -7.47 -10.45 4.33
N GLY A 64 -8.23 -11.04 5.27
CA GLY A 64 -7.77 -12.21 6.02
C GLY A 64 -6.77 -11.89 7.13
N ASP A 65 -6.71 -10.65 7.60
CA ASP A 65 -5.90 -10.31 8.77
C ASP A 65 -6.43 -10.99 10.04
N ARG A 66 -5.52 -11.21 10.99
CA ARG A 66 -5.82 -11.83 12.29
C ARG A 66 -6.89 -11.04 13.05
N SER A 67 -6.94 -9.72 12.88
CA SER A 67 -7.98 -8.87 13.47
C SER A 67 -9.40 -9.31 13.08
N GLN A 68 -9.63 -9.80 11.86
CA GLN A 68 -10.93 -10.27 11.41
C GLN A 68 -11.35 -11.56 12.13
N LEU A 69 -10.44 -12.54 12.26
CA LEU A 69 -10.71 -13.76 13.02
C LEU A 69 -10.93 -13.48 14.51
N THR A 70 -10.12 -12.60 15.10
CA THR A 70 -10.29 -12.18 16.49
C THR A 70 -11.65 -11.51 16.70
N THR A 71 -12.07 -10.65 15.76
CA THR A 71 -13.38 -9.98 15.82
C THR A 71 -14.54 -10.99 15.74
N ILE A 72 -14.46 -11.98 14.85
CA ILE A 72 -15.48 -13.04 14.73
C ILE A 72 -15.55 -13.87 16.01
N VAL A 73 -14.40 -14.29 16.55
CA VAL A 73 -14.34 -15.07 17.80
C VAL A 73 -14.90 -14.25 18.97
N LEU A 74 -14.54 -12.97 19.07
CA LEU A 74 -15.01 -12.10 20.14
C LEU A 74 -16.52 -11.82 20.02
N ALA A 75 -17.03 -11.57 18.81
CA ALA A 75 -18.45 -11.41 18.54
C ALA A 75 -19.26 -12.70 18.77
N ALA A 76 -18.63 -13.87 18.68
CA ALA A 76 -19.25 -15.14 19.05
C ALA A 76 -19.30 -15.39 20.57
N ARG A 77 -18.45 -14.70 21.36
CA ARG A 77 -18.40 -14.83 22.82
C ARG A 77 -19.13 -13.71 23.56
N GLU A 78 -19.18 -12.51 22.98
CA GLU A 78 -19.71 -11.28 23.57
C GLU A 78 -20.84 -10.70 22.70
N ASP A 79 -21.41 -9.56 23.11
CA ASP A 79 -22.42 -8.88 22.31
C ASP A 79 -21.85 -8.40 20.94
N PRO A 80 -22.41 -8.85 19.80
CA PRO A 80 -21.87 -8.55 18.49
C PRO A 80 -21.94 -7.07 18.12
N TYR A 81 -22.90 -6.31 18.66
CA TYR A 81 -22.99 -4.87 18.42
C TYR A 81 -21.87 -4.13 19.17
N GLY A 82 -21.59 -4.50 20.42
CA GLY A 82 -20.48 -3.97 21.20
C GLY A 82 -19.13 -4.21 20.52
N VAL A 83 -18.90 -5.41 20.01
CA VAL A 83 -17.67 -5.76 19.27
C VAL A 83 -17.56 -4.99 17.96
N ALA A 84 -18.64 -4.88 17.20
CA ALA A 84 -18.65 -4.13 15.95
C ALA A 84 -18.35 -2.63 16.17
N VAL A 85 -18.98 -2.01 17.17
CA VAL A 85 -18.75 -0.60 17.51
C VAL A 85 -17.32 -0.38 18.02
N GLY A 86 -16.86 -1.22 18.94
CA GLY A 86 -15.51 -1.14 19.49
C GLY A 86 -14.43 -1.33 18.42
N GLY A 87 -14.58 -2.35 17.56
CA GLY A 87 -13.68 -2.60 16.44
C GLY A 87 -13.66 -1.46 15.44
N THR A 88 -14.83 -0.91 15.08
CA THR A 88 -14.92 0.25 14.17
C THR A 88 -14.22 1.47 14.75
N VAL A 89 -14.49 1.82 16.01
CA VAL A 89 -13.86 2.97 16.68
C VAL A 89 -12.36 2.79 16.81
N GLY A 90 -11.91 1.61 17.23
CA GLY A 90 -10.49 1.27 17.34
C GLY A 90 -9.76 1.38 16.00
N HIS A 91 -10.36 0.83 14.94
CA HIS A 91 -9.78 0.89 13.59
C HIS A 91 -9.76 2.32 13.06
N CYS A 92 -10.84 3.10 13.20
CA CYS A 92 -10.88 4.51 12.82
C CYS A 92 -9.78 5.32 13.54
N LEU A 93 -9.56 5.08 14.83
CA LEU A 93 -8.55 5.78 15.60
C LEU A 93 -7.14 5.38 15.17
N CYS A 94 -6.89 4.09 14.94
CA CYS A 94 -5.63 3.58 14.39
C CYS A 94 -5.32 4.20 13.01
N THR A 95 -6.27 4.14 12.08
CA THR A 95 -6.12 4.73 10.74
C THR A 95 -5.91 6.23 10.81
N GLY A 96 -6.67 6.94 11.65
CA GLY A 96 -6.51 8.39 11.83
C GLY A 96 -5.11 8.77 12.34
N LEU A 97 -4.62 8.05 13.35
CA LEU A 97 -3.26 8.23 13.86
C LEU A 97 -2.19 7.90 12.82
N ALA A 98 -2.37 6.82 12.06
CA ALA A 98 -1.45 6.42 11.00
C ALA A 98 -1.36 7.49 9.89
N VAL A 99 -2.49 8.10 9.50
CA VAL A 99 -2.52 9.15 8.48
C VAL A 99 -1.84 10.42 8.99
N ILE A 100 -2.15 10.86 10.21
CA ILE A 100 -1.55 12.08 10.80
C ILE A 100 -0.06 11.86 11.07
N GLY A 101 0.29 10.76 11.72
CA GLY A 101 1.66 10.38 12.03
C GLY A 101 2.50 10.16 10.78
N GLY A 102 1.94 9.44 9.80
CA GLY A 102 2.58 9.20 8.50
C GLY A 102 2.86 10.51 7.75
N ARG A 103 1.90 11.45 7.75
CA ARG A 103 2.12 12.79 7.17
C ARG A 103 3.24 13.55 7.90
N MET A 104 3.27 13.54 9.23
CA MET A 104 4.32 14.21 10.01
C MET A 104 5.70 13.61 9.77
N ILE A 105 5.78 12.27 9.73
CA ILE A 105 7.03 11.52 9.50
C ILE A 105 7.53 11.75 8.07
N ALA A 106 6.65 11.68 7.07
CA ALA A 106 7.01 11.90 5.66
C ALA A 106 7.57 13.30 5.40
N GLN A 107 7.18 14.31 6.20
CA GLN A 107 7.70 15.67 6.08
C GLN A 107 9.07 15.87 6.77
N LYS A 108 9.48 14.95 7.65
CA LYS A 108 10.67 15.12 8.52
C LYS A 108 11.77 14.09 8.27
N ILE A 109 11.44 12.91 7.77
CA ILE A 109 12.35 11.76 7.68
C ILE A 109 12.36 11.23 6.25
N SER A 110 13.56 10.97 5.71
CA SER A 110 13.70 10.36 4.38
C SER A 110 13.27 8.89 4.41
N VAL A 111 12.65 8.41 3.34
CA VAL A 111 12.16 7.04 3.22
C VAL A 111 13.30 6.03 3.39
N ARG A 112 14.53 6.36 3.00
CA ARG A 112 15.72 5.53 3.27
C ARG A 112 15.90 5.23 4.76
N THR A 113 15.70 6.22 5.64
CA THR A 113 15.78 6.00 7.09
C THR A 113 14.66 5.09 7.57
N VAL A 114 13.44 5.26 7.06
CA VAL A 114 12.29 4.40 7.40
C VAL A 114 12.56 2.95 6.98
N THR A 115 13.10 2.73 5.78
CA THR A 115 13.43 1.39 5.28
C THR A 115 14.55 0.72 6.08
N ILE A 116 15.59 1.48 6.48
CA ILE A 116 16.66 0.95 7.35
C ILE A 116 16.08 0.53 8.70
N ILE A 117 15.27 1.39 9.34
CA ILE A 117 14.63 1.08 10.63
C ILE A 117 13.73 -0.16 10.49
N GLY A 118 12.89 -0.21 9.45
CA GLY A 118 12.04 -1.36 9.17
C GLY A 118 12.83 -2.65 8.97
N GLY A 119 13.93 -2.61 8.23
CA GLY A 119 14.84 -3.74 8.03
C GLY A 119 15.52 -4.20 9.32
N VAL A 120 15.96 -3.27 10.18
CA VAL A 120 16.56 -3.59 11.48
C VAL A 120 15.53 -4.24 12.41
N VAL A 121 14.31 -3.69 12.49
CA VAL A 121 13.22 -4.26 13.28
C VAL A 121 12.84 -5.64 12.75
N PHE A 122 12.78 -5.81 11.43
CA PHE A 122 12.53 -7.11 10.79
C PHE A 122 13.60 -8.16 11.13
N LEU A 123 14.88 -7.79 11.07
CA LEU A 123 15.99 -8.64 11.50
C LEU A 123 15.87 -9.00 12.99
N ALA A 124 15.56 -8.04 13.85
CA ALA A 124 15.37 -8.28 15.28
C ALA A 124 14.22 -9.28 15.54
N PHE A 125 13.10 -9.14 14.85
CA PHE A 125 12.01 -10.11 14.92
C PHE A 125 12.41 -11.48 14.37
N ALA A 126 13.17 -11.55 13.28
CA ALA A 126 13.66 -12.81 12.72
C ALA A 126 14.60 -13.53 13.69
N PHE A 127 15.54 -12.81 14.32
CA PHE A 127 16.40 -13.36 15.37
C PHE A 127 15.60 -13.79 16.59
N SER A 128 14.66 -12.96 17.05
CA SER A 128 13.78 -13.31 18.16
C SER A 128 12.97 -14.57 17.84
N ALA A 129 12.45 -14.71 16.62
CA ALA A 129 11.71 -15.89 16.19
C ALA A 129 12.59 -17.14 16.09
N LEU A 130 13.86 -16.99 15.75
CA LEU A 130 14.82 -18.10 15.67
C LEU A 130 15.28 -18.56 17.06
N PHE A 131 15.51 -17.62 17.98
CA PHE A 131 15.88 -17.93 19.37
C PHE A 131 14.70 -18.35 20.23
N ILE A 132 13.48 -17.91 19.91
CA ILE A 132 12.25 -18.48 20.45
C ILE A 132 12.00 -19.81 19.72
N SER A 133 12.89 -20.78 19.95
CA SER A 133 12.64 -22.15 19.53
C SER A 133 11.26 -22.57 20.08
N PRO A 134 10.37 -23.14 19.25
CA PRO A 134 9.07 -23.65 19.68
C PRO A 134 9.23 -24.96 20.49
N ASP A 135 10.04 -24.94 21.54
CA ASP A 135 10.25 -26.06 22.48
C ASP A 135 9.69 -25.72 23.88
N SER A 136 8.81 -24.74 23.96
CA SER A 136 8.01 -24.49 25.16
C SER A 136 6.57 -24.11 24.78
N GLY A 137 5.77 -25.13 24.50
CA GLY A 137 4.30 -25.06 24.63
C GLY A 137 3.50 -25.22 23.35
N PHE A 138 3.39 -26.45 22.85
CA PHE A 138 2.20 -27.30 23.05
C PHE A 138 2.59 -28.78 23.00
#